data_AF-A0A9C6DU16-F1
#
_entry.id   AF-A0A9C6DU16-F1
#
_cell.length_a   1.000
_cell.length_b   1.000
_cell.length_c   1.000
_cell.angle_alpha   90.00
_cell.angle_beta   90.00
_cell.angle_gamma   90.00
#
_symmetry.space_group_name_H-M   'P 1'
#
loop_
_entity.id
_entity.type
_entity.pdbx_description
1 polymer ?
#
loop_
_entity_poly.entity_id
_entity_poly.type
_entity_poly.pdbx_seq_one_letter_code
_entity_poly.pdbx_strand_id
1 'polypeptide(L)'
;MVFSLNAAHLQPFNRALLKSDDLQIKNMETVIGHMRQKLLEKLLKKWNDFWLGSGVSESLISLEMYKEKFKEYEGKDWKMWNKSPKELTRPIRMHLNGNRIRYLQLQLDYQREQLDQVLQENVEHRKKLQEIALQRTQLLKIMEEYEKKFELDKPEILRLHLDLLDFGNESAAT
;
A
#
# COMPACT_ATOMS: atom_id res chain seq x y z
N MET A 1 -44.04 -79.37 65.73
CA MET A 1 -42.73 -78.89 66.20
C MET A 1 -42.46 -77.55 65.53
N VAL A 2 -42.46 -76.46 66.29
CA VAL A 2 -42.14 -75.11 65.78
C VAL A 2 -40.68 -74.86 66.15
N PHE A 3 -39.79 -74.84 65.16
CA PHE A 3 -38.40 -74.48 65.40
C PHE A 3 -38.35 -73.00 65.77
N SER A 4 -37.87 -72.69 66.98
CA SER A 4 -37.70 -71.31 67.42
C SER A 4 -36.59 -70.65 66.60
N LEU A 5 -36.95 -69.64 65.81
CA LEU A 5 -35.98 -68.78 65.14
C LEU A 5 -35.15 -68.05 66.21
N ASN A 6 -33.90 -68.48 66.39
CA ASN A 6 -32.94 -67.77 67.22
C ASN A 6 -32.23 -66.68 66.39
N ALA A 7 -31.83 -65.56 67.00
CA ALA A 7 -31.20 -64.42 66.33
C ALA A 7 -29.96 -64.79 65.51
N ALA A 8 -29.28 -65.89 65.87
CA ALA A 8 -28.17 -66.46 65.12
C ALA A 8 -28.56 -66.93 63.69
N HIS A 9 -29.82 -67.32 63.45
CA HIS A 9 -30.30 -67.75 62.14
C HIS A 9 -30.50 -66.57 61.17
N LEU A 10 -30.59 -65.34 61.67
CA LEU A 10 -30.74 -64.11 60.87
C LEU A 10 -29.39 -63.45 60.54
N GLN A 11 -28.29 -63.86 61.20
CA GLN A 11 -26.94 -63.37 60.95
C GLN A 11 -26.47 -63.50 59.48
N PRO A 12 -26.74 -64.61 58.76
CA PRO A 12 -26.35 -64.74 57.35
C PRO A 12 -27.08 -63.74 56.45
N PHE A 13 -28.38 -63.51 56.71
CA PHE A 13 -29.19 -62.54 55.97
C PHE A 13 -28.72 -61.10 56.23
N ASN A 14 -28.37 -60.79 57.48
CA ASN A 14 -27.85 -59.47 57.84
C ASN A 14 -26.47 -59.19 57.20
N ARG A 15 -25.60 -60.21 57.09
CA ARG A 15 -24.33 -60.10 56.34
C ARG A 15 -24.54 -59.93 54.83
N ALA A 16 -25.55 -60.57 54.26
CA ALA A 16 -25.86 -60.42 52.84
C ALA A 16 -26.38 -59.01 52.53
N LEU A 17 -27.23 -58.45 53.40
CA LEU A 17 -27.73 -57.07 53.32
C LEU A 17 -26.62 -56.03 53.44
N LEU A 18 -25.74 -56.15 54.42
CA LEU A 18 -24.60 -55.22 54.58
C LEU A 18 -23.64 -55.26 53.37
N LYS A 19 -23.43 -56.44 52.78
CA LYS A 19 -22.62 -56.56 51.55
C LYS A 19 -23.31 -55.95 50.34
N SER A 20 -24.63 -56.06 50.20
CA SER A 20 -25.36 -55.41 49.10
C SER A 20 -25.35 -53.89 49.25
N ASP A 21 -25.46 -53.38 50.47
CA ASP A 21 -25.43 -51.94 50.75
C ASP A 21 -24.04 -51.36 50.48
N ASP A 22 -22.97 -52.03 50.92
CA ASP A 22 -21.59 -51.62 50.60
C ASP A 22 -21.30 -51.62 49.08
N LEU A 23 -21.84 -52.61 48.35
CA LEU A 23 -21.72 -52.67 46.89
C LEU A 23 -22.51 -51.56 46.21
N GLN A 24 -23.71 -51.22 46.71
CA GLN A 24 -24.52 -50.12 46.20
C GLN A 24 -23.87 -48.76 46.47
N ILE A 25 -23.29 -48.56 47.67
CA ILE A 25 -22.56 -47.33 48.03
C ILE A 25 -21.33 -47.17 47.14
N LYS A 26 -20.51 -48.22 46.96
CA LYS A 26 -19.35 -48.18 46.04
C LYS A 26 -19.75 -47.94 44.59
N ASN A 27 -20.87 -48.50 44.15
CA ASN A 27 -21.42 -48.23 42.82
C ASN A 27 -21.94 -46.78 42.69
N MET A 28 -22.54 -46.20 43.73
CA MET A 28 -22.91 -44.78 43.73
C MET A 28 -21.67 -43.87 43.69
N GLU A 29 -20.65 -44.14 44.51
CA GLU A 29 -19.41 -43.35 44.52
C GLU A 29 -18.69 -43.38 43.18
N THR A 30 -18.63 -44.54 42.52
CA THR A 30 -18.04 -44.69 41.18
C THR A 30 -18.85 -43.99 40.10
N VAL A 31 -20.18 -43.99 40.20
CA VAL A 31 -21.08 -43.23 39.30
C VAL A 31 -20.93 -41.73 39.52
N ILE A 32 -20.86 -41.26 40.76
CA ILE A 32 -20.62 -39.85 41.09
C ILE A 32 -19.25 -39.40 40.58
N GLY A 33 -18.22 -40.26 40.74
CA GLY A 33 -16.89 -40.04 40.19
C GLY A 33 -16.92 -39.89 38.67
N HIS A 34 -17.58 -40.80 37.96
CA HIS A 34 -17.75 -40.74 36.50
C HIS A 34 -18.54 -39.51 36.05
N MET A 35 -19.60 -39.14 36.76
CA MET A 35 -20.39 -37.94 36.45
C MET A 35 -19.55 -36.67 36.63
N ARG A 36 -18.80 -36.55 37.74
CA ARG A 36 -17.87 -35.44 37.95
C ARG A 36 -16.82 -35.35 36.84
N GLN A 37 -16.22 -36.47 36.47
CA GLN A 37 -15.21 -36.50 35.43
C GLN A 37 -15.76 -36.08 34.07
N LYS A 38 -16.92 -36.62 33.65
CA LYS A 38 -17.59 -36.20 32.41
C LYS A 38 -18.01 -34.73 32.43
N LEU A 39 -18.43 -34.21 33.58
CA LEU A 39 -18.81 -32.81 33.71
C LEU A 39 -17.60 -31.89 33.59
N LEU A 40 -16.49 -32.25 34.24
CA LEU A 40 -15.20 -31.59 34.12
C LEU A 40 -14.72 -31.57 32.67
N GLU A 41 -14.71 -32.72 31.98
CA GLU A 41 -14.30 -32.81 30.58
C GLU A 41 -15.14 -31.93 29.66
N LYS A 42 -16.48 -31.91 29.84
CA LYS A 42 -17.37 -31.04 29.05
C LYS A 42 -17.14 -29.56 29.33
N LEU A 43 -16.91 -29.19 30.59
CA LEU A 43 -16.61 -27.80 30.96
C LEU A 43 -15.27 -27.38 30.38
N LEU A 44 -14.24 -28.21 30.49
CA LEU A 44 -12.90 -27.94 29.93
C LEU A 44 -12.97 -27.80 28.41
N LYS A 45 -13.73 -28.66 27.74
CA LYS A 45 -13.94 -28.55 26.29
C LYS A 45 -14.63 -27.24 25.92
N LYS A 46 -15.76 -26.91 26.58
CA LYS A 46 -16.45 -25.63 26.31
C LYS A 46 -15.60 -24.41 26.63
N TRP A 47 -14.77 -24.48 27.68
CA TRP A 47 -13.84 -23.43 28.04
C TRP A 47 -12.77 -23.24 26.96
N ASN A 48 -12.16 -24.33 26.49
CA ASN A 48 -11.17 -24.28 25.41
C ASN A 48 -11.79 -23.80 24.10
N ASP A 49 -12.99 -24.29 23.76
CA ASP A 49 -13.75 -23.85 22.57
C ASP A 49 -14.08 -22.35 22.66
N PHE A 50 -14.37 -21.84 23.87
CA PHE A 50 -14.55 -20.41 24.10
C PHE A 50 -13.24 -19.65 23.85
N TRP A 51 -12.12 -20.06 24.44
CA TRP A 51 -10.84 -19.36 24.25
C TRP A 51 -10.35 -19.36 22.79
N LEU A 52 -10.58 -20.45 22.07
CA LEU A 52 -10.21 -20.58 20.66
C LEU A 52 -11.19 -19.86 19.72
N GLY A 53 -12.49 -19.89 20.03
CA GLY A 53 -13.54 -19.35 19.17
C GLY A 53 -13.87 -17.87 19.38
N SER A 54 -13.57 -17.32 20.55
CA SER A 54 -13.95 -15.94 20.92
C SER A 54 -12.87 -14.89 20.61
N GLY A 55 -11.66 -15.31 20.24
CA GLY A 55 -10.54 -14.40 19.97
C GLY A 55 -10.05 -13.63 21.21
N VAL A 56 -10.42 -14.09 22.41
CA VAL A 56 -10.08 -13.40 23.68
C VAL A 56 -8.58 -13.49 23.92
N SER A 57 -7.94 -14.59 23.54
CA SER A 57 -6.48 -14.78 23.64
C SER A 57 -5.74 -13.70 22.85
N GLU A 58 -6.10 -13.51 21.57
CA GLU A 58 -5.52 -12.51 20.68
C GLU A 58 -5.82 -11.09 21.15
N SER A 59 -7.04 -10.86 21.67
CA SER A 59 -7.45 -9.57 22.22
C SER A 59 -6.64 -9.23 23.47
N LEU A 60 -6.42 -10.18 24.38
CA LEU A 60 -5.59 -9.99 25.57
C LEU A 60 -4.12 -9.71 25.20
N ILE A 61 -3.56 -10.46 24.26
CA ILE A 61 -2.20 -10.22 23.75
C ILE A 61 -2.11 -8.80 23.15
N SER A 62 -3.09 -8.42 22.33
CA SER A 62 -3.13 -7.09 21.71
C SER A 62 -3.25 -5.98 22.76
N LEU A 63 -4.07 -6.18 23.79
CA LEU A 63 -4.22 -5.24 24.90
C LEU A 63 -2.91 -5.09 25.70
N GLU A 64 -2.22 -6.18 26.00
CA GLU A 64 -0.93 -6.14 26.70
C GLU A 64 0.13 -5.41 25.85
N MET A 65 0.16 -5.69 24.54
CA MET A 65 1.03 -4.98 23.59
C MET A 65 0.72 -3.48 23.53
N TYR A 66 -0.55 -3.08 23.47
CA TYR A 66 -0.93 -1.67 23.44
C TYR A 66 -0.62 -0.97 24.76
N LYS A 67 -0.80 -1.66 25.89
CA LYS A 67 -0.44 -1.14 27.22
C LYS A 67 1.05 -0.81 27.29
N GLU A 68 1.93 -1.71 26.86
CA GLU A 68 3.38 -1.43 26.83
C GLU A 68 3.73 -0.35 25.80
N LYS A 69 3.13 -0.39 24.60
CA LYS A 69 3.40 0.60 23.54
C LYS A 69 3.01 2.02 23.93
N PHE A 70 1.97 2.19 24.74
CA PHE A 70 1.45 3.51 25.14
C PHE A 70 1.67 3.82 26.62
N LYS A 71 2.65 3.17 27.26
CA LYS A 71 3.01 3.37 28.67
C LYS A 71 3.35 4.83 29.02
N GLU A 72 3.90 5.59 28.08
CA GLU A 72 4.17 7.03 28.22
C GLU A 72 2.91 7.91 28.41
N TYR A 73 1.73 7.33 28.20
CA TYR A 73 0.44 8.00 28.36
C TYR A 73 -0.32 7.52 29.58
N GLU A 74 0.28 6.67 30.43
CA GLU A 74 -0.29 6.19 31.68
C GLU A 74 -0.63 7.38 32.61
N GLY A 75 -1.81 7.35 33.23
CA GLY A 75 -2.31 8.43 34.09
C GLY A 75 -2.90 9.65 33.36
N LYS A 76 -2.88 9.69 32.02
CA LYS A 76 -3.58 10.74 31.26
C LYS A 76 -5.06 10.39 31.14
N ASP A 77 -5.94 11.27 31.61
CA ASP A 77 -7.39 11.08 31.49
C ASP A 77 -7.87 11.47 30.08
N TRP A 78 -7.93 10.48 29.19
CA TRP A 78 -8.55 10.64 27.89
C TRP A 78 -10.06 10.56 28.11
N LYS A 79 -10.69 11.70 28.43
CA LYS A 79 -12.15 11.87 28.57
C LYS A 79 -12.84 11.63 27.21
N MET A 80 -12.92 10.38 26.77
CA MET A 80 -13.46 9.97 25.47
C MET A 80 -14.99 9.94 25.51
N TRP A 81 -15.58 9.69 26.68
CA TRP A 81 -17.02 9.48 26.87
C TRP A 81 -17.88 10.73 26.66
N ASN A 82 -17.30 11.93 26.84
CA ASN A 82 -18.02 13.20 26.71
C ASN A 82 -17.72 13.95 25.40
N LYS A 83 -16.95 13.33 24.49
CA LYS A 83 -16.56 13.97 23.23
C LYS A 83 -17.55 13.65 22.12
N SER A 84 -17.84 14.66 21.31
CA SER A 84 -18.61 14.45 20.08
C SER A 84 -17.83 13.58 19.08
N PRO A 85 -18.50 12.84 18.19
CA PRO A 85 -17.84 12.08 17.14
C PRO A 85 -16.85 12.91 16.31
N LYS A 86 -17.15 14.20 16.10
CA LYS A 86 -16.27 15.14 15.40
C LYS A 86 -14.95 15.37 16.13
N GLU A 87 -14.97 15.45 17.46
CA GLU A 87 -13.77 15.66 18.28
C GLU A 87 -12.93 14.39 18.37
N LEU A 88 -13.58 13.23 18.50
CA LEU A 88 -12.90 11.92 18.52
C LEU A 88 -12.13 11.67 17.21
N THR A 89 -12.73 12.05 16.08
CA THR A 89 -12.15 11.85 14.74
C THR A 89 -11.25 13.00 14.28
N ARG A 90 -11.16 14.10 15.04
CA ARG A 90 -10.33 15.27 14.70
C ARG A 90 -8.84 14.94 14.53
N PRO A 91 -8.19 14.17 15.42
CA PRO A 91 -6.78 13.83 15.26
C PRO A 91 -6.51 13.06 13.97
N ILE A 92 -7.38 12.11 13.64
CA ILE A 92 -7.29 11.30 12.41
C ILE A 92 -7.42 12.21 11.18
N ARG A 93 -8.44 13.08 11.14
CA ARG A 93 -8.61 14.02 10.02
C ARG A 93 -7.43 14.98 9.88
N MET A 94 -6.90 15.50 10.98
CA MET A 94 -5.72 16.38 10.95
C MET A 94 -4.51 15.65 10.40
N HIS A 95 -4.28 14.39 10.80
CA HIS A 95 -3.18 13.60 10.28
C HIS A 95 -3.33 13.31 8.77
N LEU A 96 -4.52 12.92 8.32
CA LEU A 96 -4.81 12.70 6.89
C LEU A 96 -4.63 13.98 6.07
N ASN A 97 -5.12 15.11 6.56
CA ASN A 97 -4.94 16.40 5.92
C ASN A 97 -3.46 16.81 5.85
N GLY A 98 -2.69 16.57 6.92
CA GLY A 98 -1.25 16.80 6.95
C GLY A 98 -0.51 15.97 5.88
N ASN A 99 -0.85 14.69 5.76
CA ASN A 99 -0.30 13.82 4.71
C ASN A 99 -0.66 14.33 3.31
N ARG A 100 -1.90 14.79 3.11
CA ARG A 100 -2.34 15.36 1.82
C ARG A 100 -1.58 16.63 1.48
N ILE A 101 -1.39 17.53 2.44
CA ILE A 101 -0.61 18.76 2.25
C ILE A 101 0.82 18.42 1.85
N ARG A 102 1.48 17.50 2.55
CA ARG A 102 2.86 17.09 2.23
C ARG A 102 2.96 16.51 0.82
N TYR A 103 2.00 15.69 0.41
CA TYR A 103 1.95 15.16 -0.95
C TYR A 103 1.82 16.29 -2.00
N LEU A 104 0.90 17.23 -1.78
CA LEU A 104 0.71 18.35 -2.70
C LEU A 104 1.93 19.27 -2.78
N GLN A 105 2.64 19.48 -1.67
CA GLN A 105 3.90 20.23 -1.66
C GLN A 105 4.96 19.55 -2.54
N LEU A 106 5.18 18.24 -2.35
CA LEU A 106 6.11 17.48 -3.18
C LEU A 106 5.74 17.54 -4.67
N GLN A 107 4.45 17.48 -4.98
CA GLN A 107 3.97 17.57 -6.35
C GLN A 107 4.22 18.97 -6.96
N LEU A 108 4.03 20.04 -6.18
CA LEU A 108 4.32 21.40 -6.61
C LEU A 108 5.82 21.61 -6.86
N ASP A 109 6.66 21.10 -5.97
CA ASP A 109 8.11 21.21 -6.11
C ASP A 109 8.58 20.48 -7.38
N TYR A 110 8.08 19.27 -7.61
CA TYR A 110 8.37 18.52 -8.84
C TYR A 110 7.91 19.26 -10.10
N GLN A 111 6.69 19.82 -10.11
CA GLN A 111 6.17 20.59 -11.25
C GLN A 111 7.00 21.84 -11.51
N ARG A 112 7.52 22.48 -10.46
CA ARG A 112 8.40 23.64 -10.58
C ARG A 112 9.73 23.27 -11.23
N GLU A 113 10.35 22.17 -10.81
CA GLU A 113 11.59 21.67 -11.42
C GLU A 113 11.40 21.33 -12.90
N GLN A 114 10.29 20.67 -13.25
CA GLN A 114 9.96 20.37 -14.65
C GLN A 114 9.75 21.64 -15.47
N LEU A 115 9.07 22.64 -14.91
CA LEU A 115 8.87 23.92 -15.58
C LEU A 115 10.20 24.65 -15.82
N ASP A 116 11.10 24.65 -14.84
CA ASP A 116 12.41 25.29 -14.96
C ASP A 116 13.25 24.63 -16.07
N GLN A 117 13.21 23.31 -16.19
CA GLN A 117 13.87 22.57 -17.28
C GLN A 117 13.33 22.99 -18.65
N VAL A 118 12.00 22.96 -18.82
CA VAL A 118 11.35 23.34 -20.09
C VAL A 118 11.62 24.81 -20.45
N LEU A 119 11.68 25.69 -19.45
CA LEU A 119 12.01 27.10 -19.68
C LEU A 119 13.46 27.27 -20.17
N GLN A 120 14.41 26.52 -19.62
CA GLN A 120 15.80 26.52 -20.09
C GLN A 120 15.89 26.06 -21.55
N GLU A 121 15.24 24.95 -21.89
CA GLU A 121 15.16 24.45 -23.27
C GLU A 121 14.53 25.49 -24.21
N ASN A 122 13.46 26.16 -23.78
CA ASN A 122 12.81 27.19 -24.57
C ASN A 122 13.74 28.37 -24.88
N VAL A 123 14.54 28.79 -23.88
CA VAL A 123 15.53 29.85 -24.07
C VAL A 123 16.60 29.44 -25.09
N GLU A 124 17.08 28.20 -25.04
CA GLU A 124 18.03 27.69 -26.02
C GLU A 124 17.45 27.63 -27.43
N HIS A 125 16.21 27.14 -27.58
CA HIS A 125 15.53 27.12 -28.86
C HIS A 125 15.32 28.52 -29.44
N ARG A 126 14.97 29.51 -28.59
CA ARG A 126 14.84 30.91 -29.02
C ARG A 126 16.17 31.47 -29.52
N LYS A 127 17.28 31.17 -28.84
CA LYS A 127 18.63 31.59 -29.28
C LYS A 127 18.98 30.99 -30.65
N LYS A 128 18.79 29.68 -30.82
CA LYS A 128 19.02 28.99 -32.11
C LYS A 128 18.17 29.60 -33.22
N LEU A 129 16.90 29.92 -32.95
CA LEU A 129 16.02 30.54 -33.93
C LEU A 129 16.51 31.94 -34.35
N GLN A 130 16.99 32.74 -33.39
CA GLN A 130 17.58 34.05 -33.67
C GLN A 130 18.85 33.94 -34.53
N GLU A 131 19.72 32.98 -34.24
CA GLU A 131 20.93 32.70 -35.03
C GLU A 131 20.57 32.31 -36.47
N ILE A 132 19.60 31.40 -36.65
CA ILE A 132 19.12 31.00 -37.99
C ILE A 132 18.53 32.20 -38.74
N ALA A 133 17.76 33.06 -38.07
CA ALA A 133 17.19 34.25 -38.69
C ALA A 133 18.27 35.24 -39.16
N LEU A 134 19.34 35.42 -38.35
CA LEU A 134 20.49 36.23 -38.73
C LEU A 134 21.21 35.64 -39.96
N GLN A 135 21.52 34.34 -39.92
CA GLN A 135 22.18 33.63 -41.02
C GLN A 135 21.37 33.73 -42.31
N ARG A 136 20.05 33.53 -42.24
CA ARG A 136 19.15 33.68 -43.39
C ARG A 136 19.22 35.07 -43.98
N THR A 137 19.24 36.11 -43.13
CA THR A 137 19.33 37.50 -43.58
C THR A 137 20.66 37.79 -44.28
N GLN A 138 21.76 37.27 -43.74
CA GLN A 138 23.09 37.38 -44.35
C GLN A 138 23.16 36.66 -45.70
N LEU A 139 22.68 35.43 -45.77
CA LEU A 139 22.63 34.64 -47.00
C LEU A 139 21.79 35.32 -48.09
N LEU A 140 20.63 35.90 -47.72
CA LEU A 140 19.81 36.66 -48.67
C LEU A 140 20.56 37.84 -49.27
N LYS A 141 21.29 38.63 -48.45
CA LYS A 141 22.13 39.73 -48.96
C LYS A 141 23.21 39.23 -49.92
N ILE A 142 23.89 38.13 -49.56
CA ILE A 142 24.91 37.52 -50.41
C ILE A 142 24.30 37.06 -51.74
N MET A 143 23.12 36.42 -51.72
CA MET A 143 22.42 36.02 -52.94
C MET A 143 22.05 37.21 -53.82
N GLU A 144 21.53 38.29 -53.25
CA GLU A 144 21.24 39.53 -53.99
C GLU A 144 22.50 40.14 -54.63
N GLU A 145 23.64 40.09 -53.94
CA GLU A 145 24.93 40.54 -54.49
C GLU A 145 25.41 39.65 -55.63
N TYR A 146 25.29 38.32 -55.50
CA TYR A 146 25.63 37.38 -56.57
C TYR A 146 24.71 37.54 -57.78
N GLU A 147 23.42 37.75 -57.58
CA GLU A 147 22.45 37.99 -58.66
C GLU A 147 22.80 39.27 -59.43
N LYS A 148 23.16 40.36 -58.72
CA LYS A 148 23.64 41.59 -59.35
C LYS A 148 24.92 41.37 -60.16
N LYS A 149 25.90 40.65 -59.60
CA LYS A 149 27.14 40.31 -60.32
C LYS A 149 26.85 39.46 -61.55
N PHE A 150 26.01 38.44 -61.42
CA PHE A 150 25.61 37.59 -62.53
C PHE A 150 24.94 38.40 -63.64
N GLU A 151 23.98 39.28 -63.33
CA GLU A 151 23.35 40.13 -64.34
C GLU A 151 24.33 41.12 -65.00
N LEU A 152 25.38 41.57 -64.29
CA LEU A 152 26.46 42.39 -64.87
C LEU A 152 27.37 41.58 -65.80
N ASP A 153 27.70 40.34 -65.43
CA ASP A 153 28.62 39.47 -66.18
C ASP A 153 27.91 38.76 -67.35
N LYS A 154 26.59 38.59 -67.27
CA LYS A 154 25.70 37.99 -68.29
C LYS A 154 25.94 38.48 -69.72
N PRO A 155 26.03 39.79 -70.03
CA PRO A 155 26.32 40.25 -71.39
C PRO A 155 27.70 39.80 -71.89
N GLU A 156 28.71 39.77 -71.02
CA GLU A 156 30.05 39.30 -71.39
C GLU A 156 30.08 37.78 -71.59
N ILE A 157 29.38 37.03 -70.74
CA ILE A 157 29.18 35.58 -70.91
C ILE A 157 28.47 35.28 -72.23
N LEU A 158 27.42 36.04 -72.57
CA LEU A 158 26.71 35.91 -73.84
C LEU A 158 27.59 36.23 -75.05
N ARG A 159 28.43 37.27 -74.95
CA ARG A 159 29.41 37.59 -76.00
C ARG A 159 30.41 36.44 -76.18
N LEU A 160 31.02 35.97 -75.11
CA LEU A 160 31.96 34.84 -75.15
C LEU A 160 31.30 33.57 -75.71
N HIS A 161 30.01 33.35 -75.42
CA HIS A 161 29.26 32.22 -75.97
C HIS A 161 29.02 32.36 -77.49
N LEU A 162 28.68 33.54 -77.97
CA LEU A 162 28.54 33.83 -79.40
C LEU A 162 29.87 33.68 -80.13
N ASP A 163 30.95 34.23 -79.58
CA ASP A 163 32.30 34.09 -80.15
C ASP A 163 32.68 32.61 -80.30
N LEU A 164 32.40 31.78 -79.29
CA LEU A 164 32.66 30.33 -79.34
C LEU A 164 31.82 29.60 -80.39
N LEU A 165 30.57 30.02 -80.62
CA LEU A 165 29.70 29.46 -81.65
C LEU A 165 30.14 29.88 -83.06
N ASP A 166 30.63 31.10 -83.23
CA ASP A 166 31.15 31.60 -84.50
C ASP A 166 32.46 30.90 -84.90
N PHE A 167 33.38 30.63 -83.96
CA PHE A 167 34.56 29.79 -84.22
C PHE A 167 34.21 28.34 -84.62
N GLY A 168 33.06 27.83 -84.17
CA GLY A 168 32.54 26.51 -84.56
C GLY A 168 32.01 26.47 -86.01
N ASN A 169 31.53 27.59 -86.54
CA ASN A 169 31.03 27.68 -87.91
C ASN A 169 32.14 27.95 -88.94
N GLU A 170 33.21 28.66 -88.58
CA GLU A 170 34.37 28.85 -89.46
C GLU A 170 35.18 27.56 -89.66
N SER A 171 35.19 26.67 -88.68
CA SER A 171 35.85 25.34 -88.78
C SER A 171 35.03 24.29 -89.54
N ALA A 172 33.76 24.55 -89.85
CA ALA A 172 32.89 23.69 -90.66
C ALA A 172 32.78 24.13 -92.14
N ALA A 173 33.38 25.27 -92.51
CA ALA A 173 33.31 25.85 -93.87
C ALA A 173 34.59 25.64 -94.72
N THR A 174 35.56 24.87 -94.22
CA THR A 174 36.75 24.37 -94.96
C THR A 174 36.75 22.86 -95.00
#